data_AF-E6Q1F5-F1
#
_entry.id   AF-E6Q1F5-F1
#
_cell.length_a   1.000
_cell.length_b   1.000
_cell.length_c   1.000
_cell.angle_alpha   90.00
_cell.angle_beta   90.00
_cell.angle_gamma   90.00
#
_symmetry.space_group_name_H-M   'P 1'
#
loop_
_entity.id
_entity.type
_entity.pdbx_description
1 polymer ?
#
loop_
_entity_poly.entity_id
_entity_poly.type
_entity_poly.pdbx_seq_one_letter_code
_entity_poly.pdbx_strand_id
1 'polypeptide(L)'
;MNGDFAALAYLEWRTRVNTLRESFRTPARLVMLVLGIGYYAFFMWLRIANARAHGSPQGIHEPYATLAFCGAILLMALPAWTGARGVLKLFASFADARFLICSALREEHVIPFLVLRNNLFSIGRLAMLALLYALIFSTLGGLTGMMLGLLGLFLIGSVLSPFAFRMRVRFGAVVAHIFVVAIALVALVPAAAIGAGALWAAAQPLAHWALGLGFGRTLNALFAGNVPALLALYAVFVPLALASFVGARDLYPEMFSASYLGMKTVSQRSRGRARAFASRRSSDLPKPSLSSDIPRGMAGAWAILWKDWIGFRRVSGVQWLLGIGIAIGLGVGLTSGYLMRSPATSAIGLALLSMALFCEFAVIFLLGTILLETDIGTPIWWLSTSSLRIRLYVWTAATAWRTILPLALGIAAYGFAVGNLAFVLLALPGAIVAIVLMRSIGIALYTIFPWNGGAGANAGMLRMLFSALALVPPAICFAVVVALTSDIAGGVLFGAIAALGETALFLEFARSRIAGNGVAMAREAAQ
;
A
#
# COMPACT_ATOMS: atom_id res chain seq x y z
N MET A 1 29.32 23.48 -9.07
CA MET A 1 28.09 23.00 -8.37
C MET A 1 27.01 22.49 -9.33
N ASN A 2 26.84 23.05 -10.54
CA ASN A 2 25.77 22.61 -11.47
C ASN A 2 25.99 21.23 -12.14
N GLY A 3 27.21 20.70 -12.16
CA GLY A 3 27.54 19.43 -12.84
C GLY A 3 26.91 18.19 -12.21
N ASP A 4 26.89 18.11 -10.87
CA ASP A 4 26.39 16.93 -10.15
C ASP A 4 24.88 16.73 -10.35
N PHE A 5 24.09 17.81 -10.16
CA PHE A 5 22.65 17.77 -10.38
C PHE A 5 22.30 17.53 -11.85
N ALA A 6 23.07 18.09 -12.78
CA ALA A 6 22.90 17.81 -14.21
C ALA A 6 23.16 16.32 -14.54
N ALA A 7 24.19 15.70 -13.94
CA ALA A 7 24.48 14.29 -14.12
C ALA A 7 23.39 13.38 -13.52
N LEU A 8 22.89 13.71 -12.32
CA LEU A 8 21.79 12.99 -11.67
C LEU A 8 20.48 13.14 -12.45
N ALA A 9 20.16 14.36 -12.91
CA ALA A 9 19.01 14.62 -13.76
C ALA A 9 19.10 13.90 -15.11
N TYR A 10 20.30 13.84 -15.70
CA TYR A 10 20.56 13.09 -16.93
C TYR A 10 20.35 11.58 -16.75
N LEU A 11 20.80 11.01 -15.62
CA LEU A 11 20.58 9.60 -15.29
C LEU A 11 19.07 9.29 -15.19
N GLU A 12 18.32 10.15 -14.50
CA GLU A 12 16.87 10.00 -14.37
C GLU A 12 16.17 10.15 -15.73
N TRP A 13 16.53 11.18 -16.51
CA TRP A 13 16.03 11.41 -17.86
C TRP A 13 16.26 10.18 -18.76
N ARG A 14 17.48 9.66 -18.80
CA ARG A 14 17.84 8.52 -19.64
C ARG A 14 17.11 7.25 -19.20
N THR A 15 16.93 7.05 -17.90
CA THR A 15 16.13 5.94 -17.36
C THR A 15 14.68 6.05 -17.82
N ARG A 16 14.06 7.24 -17.70
CA ARG A 16 12.68 7.48 -18.14
C ARG A 16 12.50 7.34 -19.65
N VAL A 17 13.43 7.85 -20.44
CA VAL A 17 13.40 7.73 -21.91
C VAL A 17 13.52 6.27 -22.33
N ASN A 18 14.38 5.49 -21.68
CA ASN A 18 14.50 4.05 -21.95
C ASN A 18 13.20 3.31 -21.59
N THR A 19 12.62 3.57 -20.42
CA THR A 19 11.31 3.00 -20.03
C THR A 19 10.20 3.37 -21.03
N LEU A 20 10.19 4.63 -21.49
CA LEU A 20 9.22 5.08 -22.49
C LEU A 20 9.42 4.35 -23.81
N ARG A 21 10.66 4.25 -24.32
CA ARG A 21 10.98 3.50 -25.54
C ARG A 21 10.57 2.03 -25.45
N GLU A 22 10.79 1.39 -24.31
CA GLU A 22 10.31 0.02 -24.06
C GLU A 22 8.78 -0.07 -24.04
N SER A 23 8.10 0.94 -23.50
CA SER A 23 6.64 1.04 -23.52
C SER A 23 6.11 1.24 -24.95
N PHE A 24 6.80 2.04 -25.78
CA PHE A 24 6.47 2.25 -27.19
C PHE A 24 6.65 0.98 -28.03
N ARG A 25 7.57 0.07 -27.67
CA ARG A 25 7.77 -1.21 -28.36
C ARG A 25 6.64 -2.21 -28.16
N THR A 26 5.75 -1.98 -27.18
CA THR A 26 4.64 -2.89 -26.87
C THR A 26 3.30 -2.16 -27.04
N PRO A 27 2.54 -2.41 -28.13
CA PRO A 27 1.36 -1.61 -28.48
C PRO A 27 0.28 -1.63 -27.38
N ALA A 28 0.12 -2.74 -26.67
CA ALA A 28 -0.80 -2.84 -25.54
C ALA A 28 -0.45 -1.88 -24.38
N ARG A 29 0.85 -1.69 -24.09
CA ARG A 29 1.30 -0.76 -23.03
C ARG A 29 1.06 0.68 -23.43
N LEU A 30 1.25 1.01 -24.72
CA LEU A 30 0.99 2.33 -25.26
C LEU A 30 -0.49 2.70 -25.21
N VAL A 31 -1.38 1.82 -25.67
CA VAL A 31 -2.84 2.05 -25.59
C VAL A 31 -3.27 2.29 -24.15
N MET A 32 -2.78 1.48 -23.21
CA MET A 32 -3.07 1.66 -21.79
C MET A 32 -2.50 2.96 -21.21
N LEU A 33 -1.31 3.39 -21.64
CA LEU A 33 -0.74 4.66 -21.21
C LEU A 33 -1.54 5.85 -21.75
N VAL A 34 -1.95 5.80 -23.02
CA VAL A 34 -2.80 6.84 -23.65
C VAL A 34 -4.17 6.90 -22.97
N LEU A 35 -4.81 5.75 -22.74
CA LEU A 35 -6.07 5.67 -22.00
C LEU A 35 -5.92 6.23 -20.58
N GLY A 36 -4.81 5.92 -19.90
CA GLY A 36 -4.57 6.42 -18.55
C GLY A 36 -4.38 7.94 -18.49
N ILE A 37 -3.61 8.50 -19.45
CA ILE A 37 -3.43 9.96 -19.57
C ILE A 37 -4.75 10.63 -19.95
N GLY A 38 -5.48 10.08 -20.93
CA GLY A 38 -6.77 10.62 -21.39
C GLY A 38 -7.80 10.61 -20.26
N TYR A 39 -7.87 9.53 -19.49
CA TYR A 39 -8.70 9.45 -18.30
C TYR A 39 -8.30 10.51 -17.27
N TYR A 40 -7.02 10.65 -16.95
CA TYR A 40 -6.56 11.65 -16.00
C TYR A 40 -6.91 13.08 -16.45
N ALA A 41 -6.68 13.39 -17.72
CA ALA A 41 -7.01 14.68 -18.32
C ALA A 41 -8.52 14.96 -18.28
N PHE A 42 -9.35 13.97 -18.63
CA PHE A 42 -10.81 14.06 -18.56
C PHE A 42 -11.29 14.34 -17.14
N PHE A 43 -10.76 13.62 -16.15
CA PHE A 43 -11.16 13.78 -14.75
C PHE A 43 -10.67 15.10 -14.14
N MET A 44 -9.47 15.54 -14.49
CA MET A 44 -8.99 16.88 -14.15
C MET A 44 -9.92 17.96 -14.72
N TRP A 45 -10.29 17.83 -16.00
CA TRP A 45 -11.21 18.75 -16.66
C TRP A 45 -12.59 18.77 -15.99
N LEU A 46 -13.17 17.60 -15.72
CA LEU A 46 -14.48 17.46 -15.08
C LEU A 46 -14.50 18.10 -13.69
N ARG A 47 -13.40 17.98 -12.94
CA ARG A 47 -13.27 18.64 -11.64
C ARG A 47 -13.07 20.14 -11.76
N ILE A 48 -12.27 20.63 -12.71
CA ILE A 48 -12.12 22.08 -12.95
C ILE A 48 -13.46 22.69 -13.37
N ALA A 49 -14.26 21.97 -14.14
CA ALA A 49 -15.62 22.36 -14.51
C ALA A 49 -16.56 22.39 -13.29
N ASN A 50 -16.54 21.35 -12.44
CA ASN A 50 -17.42 21.23 -11.26
C ASN A 50 -17.00 22.08 -10.04
N ALA A 51 -15.72 22.45 -9.93
CA ALA A 51 -15.22 23.31 -8.85
C ALA A 51 -15.83 24.73 -8.89
N ARG A 52 -16.44 25.11 -10.00
CA ARG A 52 -17.18 26.38 -10.15
C ARG A 52 -18.59 26.34 -9.55
N ALA A 53 -19.12 25.14 -9.24
CA ALA A 53 -20.53 24.95 -8.88
C ALA A 53 -20.77 24.67 -7.39
N HIS A 54 -19.74 24.33 -6.61
CA HIS A 54 -19.90 23.95 -5.20
C HIS A 54 -19.26 24.98 -4.26
N GLY A 55 -20.02 25.39 -3.24
CA GLY A 55 -19.59 26.31 -2.18
C GLY A 55 -18.43 25.76 -1.33
N SER A 56 -17.99 26.58 -0.37
CA SER A 56 -16.80 26.35 0.46
C SER A 56 -16.65 24.89 0.94
N PRO A 57 -15.46 24.27 0.78
CA PRO A 57 -15.24 22.89 1.19
C PRO A 57 -15.56 22.69 2.67
N GLN A 58 -16.43 21.74 2.99
CA GLN A 58 -16.69 21.34 4.36
C GLN A 58 -15.55 20.42 4.82
N GLY A 59 -14.80 20.85 5.84
CA GLY A 59 -13.73 20.04 6.43
C GLY A 59 -14.25 18.71 6.96
N ILE A 60 -13.36 17.72 7.12
CA ILE A 60 -13.69 16.46 7.79
C ILE A 60 -14.11 16.81 9.23
N HIS A 61 -15.30 16.39 9.66
CA HIS A 61 -15.72 16.65 11.04
C HIS A 61 -14.74 16.04 12.07
N GLU A 62 -14.53 16.71 13.19
CA GLU A 62 -13.93 16.05 14.37
C GLU A 62 -14.94 15.04 14.92
N PRO A 63 -14.54 13.82 15.35
CA PRO A 63 -13.19 13.34 15.66
C PRO A 63 -12.42 12.67 14.50
N TYR A 64 -13.04 12.57 13.32
CA TYR A 64 -12.52 11.77 12.21
C TYR A 64 -11.26 12.35 11.59
N ALA A 65 -11.20 13.69 11.51
CA ALA A 65 -10.01 14.39 11.05
C ALA A 65 -8.79 14.03 11.93
N THR A 66 -8.98 13.94 13.24
CA THR A 66 -7.94 13.53 14.18
C THR A 66 -7.51 12.07 13.96
N LEU A 67 -8.45 11.15 13.78
CA LEU A 67 -8.14 9.74 13.51
C LEU A 67 -7.43 9.54 12.16
N ALA A 68 -7.82 10.27 11.12
CA ALA A 68 -7.16 10.25 9.82
C ALA A 68 -5.72 10.77 9.92
N PHE A 69 -5.50 11.84 10.70
CA PHE A 69 -4.16 12.36 10.95
C PHE A 69 -3.29 11.35 11.73
N CYS A 70 -3.82 10.72 12.77
CA CYS A 70 -3.14 9.63 13.48
C CYS A 70 -2.82 8.45 12.54
N GLY A 71 -3.74 8.09 11.65
CA GLY A 71 -3.53 7.07 10.62
C GLY A 71 -2.37 7.44 9.68
N ALA A 72 -2.29 8.70 9.25
CA ALA A 72 -1.18 9.19 8.43
C ALA A 72 0.17 9.09 9.17
N ILE A 73 0.23 9.46 10.45
CA ILE A 73 1.44 9.32 11.27
C ILE A 73 1.84 7.83 11.43
N LEU A 74 0.88 6.93 11.65
CA LEU A 74 1.14 5.50 11.71
C LEU A 74 1.72 4.95 10.40
N LEU A 75 1.18 5.39 9.26
CA LEU A 75 1.72 5.03 7.95
C LEU A 75 3.16 5.55 7.76
N MET A 76 3.51 6.69 8.34
CA MET A 76 4.89 7.22 8.35
C MET A 76 5.83 6.47 9.31
N ALA A 77 5.30 5.84 10.36
CA ALA A 77 6.11 5.00 11.24
C ALA A 77 6.63 3.72 10.54
N LEU A 78 5.92 3.23 9.52
CA LEU A 78 6.34 2.05 8.73
C LEU A 78 7.69 2.24 7.99
N PRO A 79 7.90 3.29 7.17
CA PRO A 79 9.21 3.53 6.56
C PRO A 79 10.29 3.80 7.62
N ALA A 80 9.97 4.47 8.73
CA ALA A 80 10.90 4.66 9.85
C ALA A 80 11.33 3.31 10.46
N TRP A 81 10.38 2.38 10.65
CA TRP A 81 10.64 1.02 11.15
C TRP A 81 11.59 0.23 10.25
N THR A 82 11.45 0.35 8.93
CA THR A 82 12.36 -0.31 7.98
C THR A 82 13.80 0.21 8.12
N GLY A 83 13.95 1.54 8.28
CA GLY A 83 15.25 2.18 8.56
C GLY A 83 15.84 1.72 9.89
N ALA A 84 15.04 1.68 10.96
CA ALA A 84 15.46 1.22 12.29
C ALA A 84 15.89 -0.26 12.30
N ARG A 85 15.35 -1.09 11.40
CA ARG A 85 15.79 -2.49 11.18
C ARG A 85 17.09 -2.63 10.39
N GLY A 86 17.62 -1.53 9.84
CA GLY A 86 18.84 -1.55 9.01
C GLY A 86 18.56 -1.94 7.56
N VAL A 87 17.32 -1.82 7.09
CA VAL A 87 16.93 -2.15 5.72
C VAL A 87 16.58 -0.86 4.97
N LEU A 88 17.46 -0.46 4.06
CA LEU A 88 17.21 0.60 3.09
C LEU A 88 17.22 0.03 1.68
N LYS A 89 16.35 0.55 0.82
CA LYS A 89 16.32 0.23 -0.61
C LYS A 89 16.31 1.55 -1.39
N LEU A 90 17.49 2.15 -1.54
CA LEU A 90 17.62 3.44 -2.22
C LEU A 90 18.02 3.33 -3.69
N PHE A 91 18.79 2.29 -4.03
CA PHE A 91 19.23 2.05 -5.40
C PHE A 91 18.20 1.25 -6.19
N ALA A 92 18.03 1.62 -7.46
CA ALA A 92 17.07 0.97 -8.35
C ALA A 92 17.61 -0.36 -8.89
N SER A 93 18.91 -0.46 -9.13
CA SER A 93 19.57 -1.66 -9.66
C SER A 93 21.05 -1.73 -9.24
N PHE A 94 21.70 -2.87 -9.48
CA PHE A 94 23.15 -3.00 -9.28
C PHE A 94 23.96 -2.08 -10.21
N ALA A 95 23.48 -1.85 -11.42
CA ALA A 95 24.13 -0.95 -12.37
C ALA A 95 24.04 0.50 -11.91
N ASP A 96 22.88 0.91 -11.41
CA ASP A 96 22.63 2.22 -10.81
C ASP A 96 23.52 2.44 -9.57
N ALA A 97 23.60 1.43 -8.69
CA ALA A 97 24.47 1.50 -7.51
C ALA A 97 25.95 1.59 -7.90
N ARG A 98 26.40 0.78 -8.87
CA ARG A 98 27.79 0.84 -9.35
C ARG A 98 28.12 2.16 -10.02
N PHE A 99 27.21 2.71 -10.83
CA PHE A 99 27.41 4.00 -11.48
C PHE A 99 27.55 5.12 -10.44
N LEU A 100 26.64 5.19 -9.46
CA LEU A 100 26.63 6.25 -8.46
C LEU A 100 27.86 6.19 -7.54
N ILE A 101 28.32 5.00 -7.16
CA ILE A 101 29.51 4.84 -6.32
C ILE A 101 30.80 5.12 -7.08
N CYS A 102 30.88 4.73 -8.35
CA CYS A 102 32.07 4.94 -9.18
C CYS A 102 32.11 6.34 -9.80
N SER A 103 31.04 7.13 -9.68
CA SER A 103 30.98 8.49 -10.19
C SER A 103 31.60 9.49 -9.21
N ALA A 104 32.26 10.52 -9.72
CA ALA A 104 32.84 11.60 -8.89
C ALA A 104 31.79 12.58 -8.33
N LEU A 105 30.58 12.08 -8.02
CA LEU A 105 29.47 12.88 -7.49
C LEU A 105 29.61 13.03 -5.98
N ARG A 106 29.28 14.20 -5.46
CA ARG A 106 29.26 14.42 -4.01
C ARG A 106 28.12 13.64 -3.36
N GLU A 107 28.44 12.87 -2.33
CA GLU A 107 27.46 12.04 -1.58
C GLU A 107 26.31 12.86 -1.00
N GLU A 108 26.59 14.12 -0.63
CA GLU A 108 25.62 15.13 -0.17
C GLU A 108 24.50 15.40 -1.18
N HIS A 109 24.75 15.22 -2.48
CA HIS A 109 23.75 15.38 -3.53
C HIS A 109 23.09 14.04 -3.89
N VAL A 110 23.85 12.95 -3.87
CA VAL A 110 23.38 11.62 -4.25
C VAL A 110 22.35 11.08 -3.26
N ILE A 111 22.58 11.23 -1.94
CA ILE A 111 21.68 10.66 -0.93
C ILE A 111 20.28 11.32 -0.93
N PRO A 112 20.15 12.66 -0.89
CA PRO A 112 18.86 13.32 -1.02
C PRO A 112 18.17 12.99 -2.34
N PHE A 113 18.93 12.92 -3.44
CA PHE A 113 18.39 12.53 -4.75
C PHE A 113 17.82 11.11 -4.72
N LEU A 114 18.52 10.14 -4.14
CA LEU A 114 18.05 8.76 -4.04
C LEU A 114 16.79 8.63 -3.17
N VAL A 115 16.74 9.33 -2.04
CA VAL A 115 15.56 9.37 -1.17
C VAL A 115 14.38 10.01 -1.89
N LEU A 116 14.60 11.15 -2.55
CA LEU A 116 13.56 11.81 -3.33
C LEU A 116 13.07 10.91 -4.47
N ARG A 117 13.97 10.30 -5.25
CA ARG A 117 13.65 9.38 -6.35
C ARG A 117 12.81 8.19 -5.90
N ASN A 118 13.20 7.52 -4.82
CA ASN A 118 12.46 6.38 -4.30
C ASN A 118 11.04 6.76 -3.84
N ASN A 119 10.84 8.01 -3.42
CA ASN A 119 9.57 8.50 -2.89
C ASN A 119 8.72 9.29 -3.90
N LEU A 120 9.30 9.83 -4.98
CA LEU A 120 8.58 10.48 -6.07
C LEU A 120 7.49 9.59 -6.66
N PHE A 121 7.72 8.27 -6.69
CA PHE A 121 6.74 7.31 -7.17
C PHE A 121 5.60 7.05 -6.19
N SER A 122 5.90 7.00 -4.89
CA SER A 122 4.88 6.96 -3.83
C SER A 122 4.04 8.24 -3.84
N ILE A 123 4.68 9.40 -4.01
CA ILE A 123 4.03 10.71 -4.16
C ILE A 123 3.09 10.70 -5.36
N GLY A 124 3.52 10.20 -6.52
CA GLY A 124 2.68 10.11 -7.72
C GLY A 124 1.46 9.19 -7.55
N ARG A 125 1.64 8.02 -6.93
CA ARG A 125 0.52 7.10 -6.63
C ARG A 125 -0.50 7.70 -5.67
N LEU A 126 -0.03 8.42 -4.65
CA LEU A 126 -0.89 9.02 -3.64
C LEU A 126 -1.55 10.30 -4.12
N ALA A 127 -0.89 11.11 -4.94
CA ALA A 127 -1.53 12.20 -5.67
C ALA A 127 -2.67 11.65 -6.56
N MET A 128 -2.47 10.49 -7.20
CA MET A 128 -3.51 9.86 -8.00
C MET A 128 -4.65 9.30 -7.14
N LEU A 129 -4.34 8.64 -6.02
CA LEU A 129 -5.36 8.18 -5.06
C LEU A 129 -6.16 9.34 -4.50
N ALA A 130 -5.50 10.43 -4.12
CA ALA A 130 -6.12 11.61 -3.58
C ALA A 130 -6.98 12.32 -4.62
N LEU A 131 -6.52 12.37 -5.87
CA LEU A 131 -7.30 12.91 -6.98
C LEU A 131 -8.58 12.08 -7.21
N LEU A 132 -8.46 10.74 -7.26
CA LEU A 132 -9.60 9.81 -7.34
C LEU A 132 -10.55 9.96 -6.15
N TYR A 133 -10.00 9.98 -4.94
CA TYR A 133 -10.76 10.10 -3.70
C TYR A 133 -11.53 11.41 -3.65
N ALA A 134 -10.88 12.54 -3.93
CA ALA A 134 -11.53 13.83 -3.88
C ALA A 134 -12.42 14.10 -5.12
N LEU A 135 -12.44 13.19 -6.09
CA LEU A 135 -13.44 13.14 -7.17
C LEU A 135 -14.70 12.36 -6.76
N ILE A 136 -14.52 11.26 -6.03
CA ILE A 136 -15.61 10.46 -5.47
C ILE A 136 -16.28 11.22 -4.31
N PHE A 137 -15.49 11.90 -3.49
CA PHE A 137 -15.93 12.67 -2.34
C PHE A 137 -15.67 14.15 -2.61
N SER A 138 -16.65 14.81 -3.25
CA SER A 138 -16.58 16.20 -3.73
C SER A 138 -16.44 17.26 -2.62
N THR A 139 -16.53 16.86 -1.36
CA THR A 139 -16.66 17.76 -0.20
C THR A 139 -15.34 18.14 0.46
N LEU A 140 -14.24 17.46 0.15
CA LEU A 140 -12.99 17.55 0.91
C LEU A 140 -11.96 18.48 0.26
N GLY A 141 -12.02 19.76 0.65
CA GLY A 141 -10.94 20.73 0.47
C GLY A 141 -10.68 21.23 -0.96
N GLY A 142 -9.88 22.28 -1.07
CA GLY A 142 -9.35 22.74 -2.36
C GLY A 142 -8.29 21.75 -2.86
N LEU A 143 -8.40 21.30 -4.12
CA LEU A 143 -7.50 20.30 -4.71
C LEU A 143 -6.01 20.67 -4.49
N THR A 144 -5.67 21.95 -4.63
CA THR A 144 -4.30 22.44 -4.43
C THR A 144 -3.82 22.26 -2.99
N GLY A 145 -4.64 22.63 -2.00
CA GLY A 145 -4.30 22.52 -0.58
C GLY A 145 -4.10 21.06 -0.16
N MET A 146 -5.02 20.19 -0.54
CA MET A 146 -4.91 18.74 -0.30
C MET A 146 -3.65 18.15 -0.94
N MET A 147 -3.32 18.51 -2.19
CA MET A 147 -2.12 18.02 -2.87
C MET A 147 -0.84 18.48 -2.16
N LEU A 148 -0.76 19.75 -1.74
CA LEU A 148 0.39 20.28 -1.00
C LEU A 148 0.52 19.66 0.39
N GLY A 149 -0.60 19.50 1.11
CA GLY A 149 -0.62 18.85 2.43
C GLY A 149 -0.15 17.39 2.35
N LEU A 150 -0.67 16.62 1.39
CA LEU A 150 -0.23 15.25 1.15
C LEU A 150 1.25 15.19 0.73
N LEU A 151 1.68 16.07 -0.17
CA LEU A 151 3.09 16.16 -0.58
C LEU A 151 4.01 16.39 0.63
N GLY A 152 3.68 17.34 1.51
CA GLY A 152 4.45 17.61 2.73
C GLY A 152 4.50 16.41 3.68
N LEU A 153 3.36 15.76 3.93
CA LEU A 153 3.27 14.55 4.75
C LEU A 153 4.16 13.42 4.16
N PHE A 154 4.16 13.23 2.84
CA PHE A 154 5.02 12.23 2.19
C PHE A 154 6.49 12.57 2.24
N LEU A 155 6.84 13.83 2.05
CA LEU A 155 8.21 14.29 2.19
C LEU A 155 8.75 14.00 3.60
N ILE A 156 7.95 14.21 4.64
CA ILE A 156 8.31 13.79 6.01
C ILE A 156 8.51 12.27 6.09
N GLY A 157 7.52 11.49 5.65
CA GLY A 157 7.61 10.01 5.62
C GLY A 157 8.85 9.48 4.88
N SER A 158 9.24 10.13 3.79
CA SER A 158 10.38 9.77 2.95
C SER A 158 11.72 9.90 3.67
N VAL A 159 11.84 10.88 4.54
CA VAL A 159 13.06 11.21 5.28
C VAL A 159 13.14 10.44 6.59
N LEU A 160 12.02 9.99 7.15
CA LEU A 160 12.01 9.22 8.39
C LEU A 160 12.77 7.89 8.31
N SER A 161 12.75 7.21 7.15
CA SER A 161 13.52 5.97 6.96
C SER A 161 15.04 6.18 7.02
N PRO A 162 15.65 7.06 6.20
CA PRO A 162 17.09 7.35 6.31
C PRO A 162 17.45 7.98 7.67
N PHE A 163 16.56 8.77 8.27
CA PHE A 163 16.78 9.30 9.62
C PHE A 163 16.87 8.18 10.67
N ALA A 164 15.90 7.27 10.71
CA ALA A 164 15.90 6.15 11.64
C ALA A 164 17.09 5.21 11.42
N PHE A 165 17.51 5.02 10.17
CA PHE A 165 18.73 4.29 9.85
C PHE A 165 19.98 4.99 10.38
N ARG A 166 20.08 6.30 10.22
CA ARG A 166 21.18 7.09 10.78
C ARG A 166 21.24 6.99 12.29
N MET A 167 20.09 7.07 12.97
CA MET A 167 19.99 6.86 14.41
C MET A 167 20.49 5.47 14.80
N ARG A 168 20.16 4.44 14.00
CA ARG A 168 20.65 3.07 14.21
C ARG A 168 22.17 2.98 14.07
N VAL A 169 22.75 3.59 13.04
CA VAL A 169 24.20 3.54 12.79
C VAL A 169 24.97 4.28 13.87
N ARG A 170 24.51 5.48 14.27
CA ARG A 170 25.23 6.34 15.23
C ARG A 170 24.99 5.98 16.70
N PHE A 171 23.76 5.60 17.07
CA PHE A 171 23.34 5.41 18.46
C PHE A 171 22.88 3.98 18.77
N GLY A 172 22.92 3.09 17.78
CA GLY A 172 22.52 1.69 17.94
C GLY A 172 21.04 1.41 17.67
N ALA A 173 20.71 0.13 17.54
CA ALA A 173 19.37 -0.31 17.15
C ALA A 173 18.30 0.09 18.17
N VAL A 174 18.58 0.02 19.47
CA VAL A 174 17.60 0.30 20.53
C VAL A 174 17.06 1.73 20.39
N VAL A 175 17.95 2.72 20.24
CA VAL A 175 17.57 4.14 20.09
C VAL A 175 16.71 4.36 18.85
N ALA A 176 17.07 3.72 17.72
CA ALA A 176 16.26 3.81 16.51
C ALA A 176 14.86 3.19 16.67
N HIS A 177 14.73 2.08 17.40
CA HIS A 177 13.41 1.49 17.68
C HIS A 177 12.60 2.36 18.65
N ILE A 178 13.23 2.94 19.69
CA ILE A 178 12.57 3.89 20.60
C ILE A 178 12.01 5.07 19.83
N PHE A 179 12.78 5.64 18.90
CA PHE A 179 12.30 6.73 18.04
C PHE A 179 11.06 6.33 17.23
N VAL A 180 11.06 5.17 16.58
CA VAL A 180 9.90 4.71 15.80
C VAL A 180 8.69 4.42 16.69
N VAL A 181 8.91 3.83 17.87
CA VAL A 181 7.85 3.59 18.86
C VAL A 181 7.27 4.90 19.35
N ALA A 182 8.09 5.92 19.60
CA ALA A 182 7.62 7.25 20.00
C ALA A 182 6.71 7.87 18.94
N ILE A 183 7.07 7.81 17.65
CA ILE A 183 6.20 8.27 16.55
C ILE A 183 4.88 7.50 16.54
N ALA A 184 4.94 6.17 16.68
CA ALA A 184 3.73 5.34 16.71
C ALA A 184 2.83 5.68 17.91
N LEU A 185 3.42 5.97 19.08
CA LEU A 185 2.67 6.35 20.29
C LEU A 185 1.99 7.72 20.15
N VAL A 186 2.62 8.69 19.48
CA VAL A 186 1.99 10.00 19.17
C VAL A 186 0.68 9.83 18.41
N ALA A 187 0.57 8.78 17.58
CA ALA A 187 -0.67 8.48 16.88
C ALA A 187 -1.62 7.54 17.66
N LEU A 188 -1.08 6.49 18.28
CA LEU A 188 -1.87 5.46 18.95
C LEU A 188 -2.53 5.97 20.22
N VAL A 189 -1.86 6.79 21.02
CA VAL A 189 -2.39 7.25 22.31
C VAL A 189 -3.64 8.13 22.11
N PRO A 190 -3.64 9.16 21.24
CA PRO A 190 -4.84 9.96 20.98
C PRO A 190 -5.94 9.14 20.29
N ALA A 191 -5.58 8.25 19.35
CA ALA A 191 -6.56 7.39 18.70
C ALA A 191 -7.24 6.42 19.69
N ALA A 192 -6.46 5.83 20.61
CA ALA A 192 -6.97 4.97 21.68
C ALA A 192 -7.84 5.75 22.68
N ALA A 193 -7.46 6.99 23.02
CA ALA A 193 -8.25 7.85 23.90
C ALA A 193 -9.60 8.23 23.28
N ILE A 194 -9.64 8.55 21.99
CA ILE A 194 -10.89 8.79 21.24
C ILE A 194 -11.73 7.51 21.21
N GLY A 195 -11.12 6.36 20.91
CA GLY A 195 -11.80 5.07 20.92
C GLY A 195 -12.36 4.69 22.30
N ALA A 196 -11.61 4.98 23.37
CA ALA A 196 -12.04 4.72 24.74
C ALA A 196 -13.20 5.63 25.15
N GLY A 197 -13.15 6.94 24.86
CA GLY A 197 -14.26 7.85 25.14
C GLY A 197 -15.53 7.50 24.34
N ALA A 198 -15.36 6.98 23.12
CA ALA A 198 -16.45 6.46 22.31
C ALA A 198 -17.15 5.22 22.92
N LEU A 199 -16.42 4.40 23.68
CA LEU A 199 -16.95 3.18 24.31
C LEU A 199 -17.44 3.39 25.74
N TRP A 200 -16.76 4.25 26.51
CA TRP A 200 -17.00 4.43 27.94
C TRP A 200 -17.18 5.91 28.27
N ALA A 201 -18.33 6.27 28.85
CA ALA A 201 -18.62 7.64 29.27
C ALA A 201 -17.56 8.19 30.25
N ALA A 202 -17.03 7.36 31.14
CA ALA A 202 -15.97 7.73 32.08
C ALA A 202 -14.64 8.10 31.40
N ALA A 203 -14.42 7.67 30.15
CA ALA A 203 -13.21 7.98 29.37
C ALA A 203 -13.39 9.20 28.44
N GLN A 204 -14.56 9.86 28.44
CA GLN A 204 -14.80 11.09 27.68
C GLN A 204 -13.77 12.21 27.94
N PRO A 205 -13.28 12.43 29.18
CA PRO A 205 -12.21 13.41 29.41
C PRO A 205 -10.93 13.13 28.61
N LEU A 206 -10.59 11.86 28.40
CA LEU A 206 -9.43 11.45 27.58
C LEU A 206 -9.68 11.73 26.10
N ALA A 207 -10.90 11.48 25.61
CA ALA A 207 -11.27 11.84 24.24
C ALA A 207 -11.25 13.36 24.01
N HIS A 208 -11.76 14.15 24.96
CA HIS A 208 -11.69 15.61 24.89
C HIS A 208 -10.25 16.12 24.92
N TRP A 209 -9.38 15.54 25.76
CA TRP A 209 -7.95 15.84 25.75
C TRP A 209 -7.32 15.53 24.38
N ALA A 210 -7.59 14.35 23.82
CA ALA A 210 -7.05 13.92 22.53
C ALA A 210 -7.52 14.82 21.37
N LEU A 211 -8.79 15.22 21.35
CA LEU A 211 -9.32 16.18 20.38
C LEU A 211 -8.78 17.60 20.61
N GLY A 212 -8.46 17.94 21.87
CA GLY A 212 -7.82 19.18 22.26
C GLY A 212 -6.40 19.35 21.69
N LEU A 213 -5.73 18.26 21.30
CA LEU A 213 -4.42 18.32 20.63
C LEU A 213 -4.48 18.98 19.24
N GLY A 214 -5.67 19.11 18.64
CA GLY A 214 -5.86 19.86 17.40
C GLY A 214 -5.35 19.17 16.13
N PHE A 215 -5.13 17.86 16.15
CA PHE A 215 -4.67 17.08 15.00
C PHE A 215 -5.64 17.13 13.82
N GLY A 216 -6.95 16.97 14.05
CA GLY A 216 -7.92 17.04 12.97
C GLY A 216 -8.10 18.46 12.42
N ARG A 217 -8.08 19.48 13.27
CA ARG A 217 -8.01 20.89 12.84
C ARG A 217 -6.81 21.16 11.95
N THR A 218 -5.66 20.58 12.28
CA THR A 218 -4.44 20.69 11.47
C THR A 218 -4.62 20.01 10.12
N LEU A 219 -5.17 18.79 10.08
CA LEU A 219 -5.44 18.08 8.81
C LEU A 219 -6.40 18.87 7.91
N ASN A 220 -7.49 19.38 8.48
CA ASN A 220 -8.45 20.19 7.74
C ASN A 220 -7.84 21.50 7.24
N ALA A 221 -7.02 22.17 8.05
CA ALA A 221 -6.32 23.38 7.63
C ALA A 221 -5.35 23.11 6.48
N LEU A 222 -4.62 21.98 6.51
CA LEU A 222 -3.76 21.54 5.41
C LEU A 222 -4.58 21.32 4.13
N PHE A 223 -5.69 20.60 4.20
CA PHE A 223 -6.53 20.29 3.04
C PHE A 223 -7.30 21.50 2.51
N ALA A 224 -7.61 22.46 3.37
CA ALA A 224 -8.15 23.76 2.98
C ALA A 224 -7.09 24.67 2.30
N GLY A 225 -5.80 24.30 2.34
CA GLY A 225 -4.72 25.10 1.77
C GLY A 225 -4.33 26.29 2.65
N ASN A 226 -4.56 26.21 3.96
CA ASN A 226 -4.15 27.25 4.91
C ASN A 226 -2.61 27.37 4.91
N VAL A 227 -2.11 28.56 4.53
CA VAL A 227 -0.68 28.81 4.35
C VAL A 227 0.12 28.58 5.65
N PRO A 228 -0.27 29.12 6.82
CA PRO A 228 0.37 28.80 8.10
C PRO A 228 0.50 27.30 8.39
N ALA A 229 -0.56 26.51 8.15
CA ALA A 229 -0.52 25.07 8.39
C ALA A 229 0.46 24.36 7.44
N LEU A 230 0.47 24.74 6.17
CA LEU A 230 1.43 24.24 5.18
C LEU A 230 2.86 24.62 5.56
N LEU A 231 3.10 25.88 5.94
CA LEU A 231 4.41 26.35 6.38
C LEU A 231 4.91 25.58 7.60
N ALA A 232 4.05 25.32 8.60
CA ALA A 232 4.40 24.52 9.77
C ALA A 232 4.79 23.08 9.37
N LEU A 233 4.04 22.46 8.46
CA LEU A 233 4.34 21.12 7.94
C LEU A 233 5.72 21.08 7.25
N TYR A 234 6.00 22.04 6.38
CA TYR A 234 7.29 22.12 5.69
C TYR A 234 8.43 22.55 6.63
N ALA A 235 8.14 23.34 7.67
CA ALA A 235 9.10 23.70 8.71
C ALA A 235 9.49 22.52 9.60
N VAL A 236 8.68 21.46 9.69
CA VAL A 236 9.08 20.18 10.30
C VAL A 236 9.91 19.34 9.33
N PHE A 237 9.55 19.33 8.05
CA PHE A 237 10.27 18.59 7.02
C PHE A 237 11.71 19.06 6.85
N VAL A 238 11.95 20.36 6.71
CA VAL A 238 13.28 20.94 6.44
C VAL A 238 14.34 20.52 7.48
N PRO A 239 14.14 20.69 8.80
CA PRO A 239 15.13 20.29 9.80
C PRO A 239 15.29 18.77 9.86
N LEU A 240 14.24 17.98 9.65
CA LEU A 240 14.35 16.52 9.59
C LEU A 240 15.19 16.07 8.38
N ALA A 241 14.98 16.71 7.22
CA ALA A 241 15.78 16.48 6.02
C ALA A 241 17.24 16.87 6.26
N LEU A 242 17.50 18.06 6.82
CA LEU A 242 18.84 18.48 7.19
C LEU A 242 19.49 17.51 8.18
N ALA A 243 18.80 17.10 9.24
CA ALA A 243 19.32 16.15 10.22
C ALA A 243 19.61 14.77 9.63
N SER A 244 18.90 14.39 8.56
CA SER A 244 19.13 13.15 7.84
C SER A 244 20.33 13.24 6.90
N PHE A 245 20.49 14.37 6.20
CA PHE A 245 21.42 14.51 5.08
C PHE A 245 22.72 15.28 5.40
N VAL A 246 22.73 16.15 6.40
CA VAL A 246 23.93 16.89 6.82
C VAL A 246 24.91 15.95 7.52
N GLY A 247 26.14 15.82 7.01
CA GLY A 247 27.12 14.86 7.52
C GLY A 247 26.81 13.41 7.13
N ALA A 248 26.15 13.21 5.98
CA ALA A 248 25.84 11.89 5.43
C ALA A 248 27.01 11.22 4.71
N ARG A 249 28.18 11.86 4.64
CA ARG A 249 29.39 11.27 4.03
C ARG A 249 29.77 9.95 4.72
N ASP A 250 29.71 9.95 6.05
CA ASP A 250 29.98 8.77 6.89
C ASP A 250 28.84 7.74 6.90
N LEU A 251 27.79 7.92 6.09
CA LEU A 251 26.64 7.01 6.01
C LEU A 251 26.51 6.37 4.62
N TYR A 252 27.20 6.90 3.61
CA TYR A 252 27.06 6.43 2.24
C TYR A 252 27.48 4.94 2.07
N PRO A 253 28.62 4.48 2.65
CA PRO A 253 28.99 3.05 2.61
C PRO A 253 27.99 2.15 3.32
N GLU A 254 27.44 2.57 4.46
CA GLU A 254 26.44 1.83 5.24
C GLU A 254 25.11 1.75 4.47
N MET A 255 24.68 2.85 3.86
CA MET A 255 23.48 2.89 3.02
C MET A 255 23.62 2.02 1.78
N PHE A 256 24.80 2.01 1.15
CA PHE A 256 25.10 1.10 0.06
C PHE A 256 25.08 -0.36 0.51
N SER A 257 25.76 -0.71 1.60
CA SER A 257 25.80 -2.09 2.10
C SER A 257 24.40 -2.60 2.47
N ALA A 258 23.58 -1.77 3.12
CA ALA A 258 22.19 -2.08 3.44
C ALA A 258 21.33 -2.30 2.17
N SER A 259 21.50 -1.43 1.17
CA SER A 259 20.78 -1.54 -0.11
C SER A 259 21.26 -2.71 -0.95
N TYR A 260 22.55 -3.01 -0.94
CA TYR A 260 23.17 -4.13 -1.65
C TYR A 260 22.65 -5.46 -1.11
N LEU A 261 22.51 -5.60 0.22
CA LEU A 261 21.88 -6.77 0.82
C LEU A 261 20.43 -6.92 0.37
N GLY A 262 19.68 -5.81 0.28
CA GLY A 262 18.33 -5.80 -0.28
C GLY A 262 18.29 -6.28 -1.73
N MET A 263 19.10 -5.70 -2.61
CA MET A 263 19.18 -6.05 -4.02
C MET A 263 19.66 -7.48 -4.25
N LYS A 264 20.65 -7.95 -3.47
CA LYS A 264 21.16 -9.33 -3.52
C LYS A 264 20.10 -10.33 -3.08
N THR A 265 19.30 -9.99 -2.08
CA THR A 265 18.18 -10.83 -1.66
C THR A 265 17.12 -10.93 -2.76
N VAL A 266 16.82 -9.82 -3.45
CA VAL A 266 15.87 -9.80 -4.58
C VAL A 266 16.41 -10.59 -5.78
N SER A 267 17.66 -10.37 -6.19
CA SER A 267 18.27 -11.06 -7.34
C SER A 267 18.50 -12.55 -7.11
N GLN A 268 18.68 -12.97 -5.86
CA GLN A 268 18.76 -14.39 -5.50
C GLN A 268 17.38 -15.04 -5.35
N ARG A 269 16.33 -14.27 -5.02
CA ARG A 269 14.93 -14.73 -5.08
C ARG A 269 14.50 -15.00 -6.52
N SER A 270 14.81 -14.09 -7.44
CA SER A 270 14.48 -14.31 -8.87
C SER A 270 15.20 -15.50 -9.49
N ARG A 271 16.39 -15.86 -8.97
CA ARG A 271 17.15 -17.06 -9.39
C ARG A 271 16.77 -18.35 -8.65
N GLY A 272 15.74 -18.33 -7.78
CA GLY A 272 15.33 -19.49 -6.99
C GLY A 272 16.34 -19.94 -5.91
N ARG A 273 17.40 -19.16 -5.67
CA ARG A 273 18.52 -19.49 -4.75
C ARG A 273 18.44 -18.81 -3.38
N ALA A 274 17.36 -18.07 -3.10
CA ALA A 274 17.20 -17.27 -1.88
C ALA A 274 17.31 -18.05 -0.55
N ARG A 275 17.09 -19.38 -0.56
CA ARG A 275 17.21 -20.20 0.66
C ARG A 275 18.64 -20.28 1.20
N ALA A 276 19.66 -20.16 0.35
CA ALA A 276 21.05 -20.36 0.75
C ALA A 276 21.67 -19.19 1.54
N PHE A 277 21.07 -17.98 1.50
CA PHE A 277 21.62 -16.79 2.17
C PHE A 277 20.79 -16.36 3.39
N ALA A 278 19.46 -16.53 3.34
CA ALA A 278 18.61 -16.29 4.51
C ALA A 278 18.90 -17.27 5.66
N SER A 279 19.39 -18.48 5.34
CA SER A 279 19.83 -19.47 6.32
C SER A 279 21.15 -19.11 7.02
N ARG A 280 21.95 -18.16 6.49
CA ARG A 280 23.25 -17.80 7.07
C ARG A 280 23.17 -16.70 8.14
N ARG A 281 22.01 -16.07 8.37
CA ARG A 281 21.86 -14.99 9.37
C ARG A 281 20.87 -15.30 10.49
N SER A 282 20.21 -16.45 10.46
CA SER A 282 19.37 -16.90 11.57
C SER A 282 19.45 -18.43 11.70
N SER A 283 20.08 -18.87 12.80
CA SER A 283 20.23 -20.23 13.31
C SER A 283 21.03 -21.22 12.45
N ASP A 284 22.20 -21.63 12.98
CA ASP A 284 23.05 -22.75 12.54
C ASP A 284 22.43 -24.14 12.78
N LEU A 285 21.13 -24.28 12.56
CA LEU A 285 20.48 -25.59 12.56
C LEU A 285 19.66 -25.75 11.28
N PRO A 286 19.84 -26.85 10.53
CA PRO A 286 18.90 -27.23 9.50
C PRO A 286 17.54 -27.36 10.16
N LYS A 287 16.65 -26.38 9.96
CA LYS A 287 15.26 -26.52 10.40
C LYS A 287 14.73 -27.79 9.71
N PRO A 288 14.16 -28.75 10.45
CA PRO A 288 13.75 -30.03 9.90
C PRO A 288 12.88 -29.80 8.67
N SER A 289 13.11 -30.61 7.64
CA SER A 289 12.41 -30.46 6.37
C SER A 289 10.94 -30.85 6.56
N LEU A 290 10.09 -29.89 6.91
CA LEU A 290 8.61 -30.03 6.86
C LEU A 290 8.07 -30.41 5.46
N SER A 291 8.95 -30.66 4.48
CA SER A 291 8.62 -31.27 3.19
C SER A 291 8.50 -32.79 3.25
N SER A 292 8.95 -33.47 4.31
CA SER A 292 8.69 -34.90 4.50
C SER A 292 7.24 -35.18 4.87
N ASP A 293 6.57 -34.20 5.49
CA ASP A 293 5.18 -34.30 5.98
C ASP A 293 4.21 -33.50 5.09
N ILE A 294 4.37 -33.56 3.77
CA ILE A 294 3.34 -33.00 2.87
C ILE A 294 2.07 -33.82 3.09
N PRO A 295 0.95 -33.22 3.55
CA PRO A 295 -0.31 -33.95 3.69
C PRO A 295 -0.71 -34.56 2.35
N ARG A 296 -1.20 -35.80 2.33
CA ARG A 296 -1.50 -36.57 1.09
C ARG A 296 -2.48 -35.87 0.12
N GLY A 297 -3.16 -34.79 0.52
CA GLY A 297 -4.02 -33.96 -0.34
C GLY A 297 -3.39 -32.66 -0.88
N MET A 298 -2.17 -32.31 -0.49
CA MET A 298 -1.52 -31.03 -0.85
C MET A 298 -0.66 -31.12 -2.13
N ALA A 299 -0.96 -32.06 -3.03
CA ALA A 299 -0.28 -32.22 -4.31
C ALA A 299 -0.82 -31.25 -5.39
N GLY A 300 -0.09 -31.10 -6.50
CA GLY A 300 -0.56 -30.31 -7.64
C GLY A 300 -0.66 -28.81 -7.33
N ALA A 301 -1.82 -28.19 -7.58
CA ALA A 301 -2.05 -26.77 -7.29
C ALA A 301 -2.07 -26.46 -5.79
N TRP A 302 -2.53 -27.39 -4.95
CA TRP A 302 -2.62 -27.23 -3.50
C TRP A 302 -1.25 -27.11 -2.81
N ALA A 303 -0.18 -27.58 -3.48
CA ALA A 303 1.19 -27.37 -3.04
C ALA A 303 1.54 -25.87 -2.93
N ILE A 304 0.89 -25.01 -3.72
CA ILE A 304 1.04 -23.55 -3.66
C ILE A 304 0.50 -23.02 -2.32
N LEU A 305 -0.69 -23.48 -1.91
CA LEU A 305 -1.29 -23.11 -0.62
C LEU A 305 -0.43 -23.62 0.54
N TRP A 306 0.04 -24.87 0.47
CA TRP A 306 0.93 -25.43 1.48
C TRP A 306 2.25 -24.66 1.59
N LYS A 307 2.85 -24.27 0.45
CA LYS A 307 4.05 -23.42 0.41
C LYS A 307 3.80 -22.08 1.09
N ASP A 308 2.68 -21.42 0.81
CA ASP A 308 2.32 -20.14 1.45
C ASP A 308 2.13 -20.31 2.96
N TRP A 309 1.46 -21.37 3.40
CA TRP A 309 1.28 -21.71 4.82
C TRP A 309 2.62 -21.95 5.54
N ILE A 310 3.53 -22.71 4.94
CA ILE A 310 4.88 -22.91 5.48
C ILE A 310 5.62 -21.56 5.55
N GLY A 311 5.50 -20.72 4.53
CA GLY A 311 6.07 -19.37 4.52
C GLY A 311 5.57 -18.53 5.68
N PHE A 312 4.25 -18.54 5.91
CA PHE A 312 3.62 -17.89 7.06
C PHE A 312 4.15 -18.41 8.39
N ARG A 313 4.21 -19.74 8.60
CA ARG A 313 4.69 -20.34 9.84
C ARG A 313 6.16 -20.04 10.15
N ARG A 314 6.99 -19.80 9.13
CA ARG A 314 8.43 -19.59 9.28
C ARG A 314 8.83 -18.14 9.52
N VAL A 315 7.98 -17.18 9.19
CA VAL A 315 8.32 -15.75 9.24
C VAL A 315 7.48 -15.07 10.32
N SER A 316 8.06 -14.90 11.50
CA SER A 316 7.42 -14.24 12.65
C SER A 316 6.90 -12.84 12.32
N GLY A 317 7.59 -12.10 11.43
CA GLY A 317 7.13 -10.79 10.96
C GLY A 317 5.78 -10.83 10.24
N VAL A 318 5.50 -11.88 9.45
CA VAL A 318 4.20 -12.02 8.75
C VAL A 318 3.09 -12.41 9.72
N GLN A 319 3.41 -13.25 10.71
CA GLN A 319 2.49 -13.61 11.81
C GLN A 319 2.12 -12.38 12.65
N TRP A 320 3.10 -11.56 13.01
CA TRP A 320 2.89 -10.30 13.71
C TRP A 320 2.02 -9.33 12.91
N LEU A 321 2.28 -9.17 11.60
CA LEU A 321 1.45 -8.31 10.75
C LEU A 321 0.00 -8.81 10.67
N LEU A 322 -0.22 -10.13 10.58
CA LEU A 322 -1.56 -10.70 10.62
C LEU A 322 -2.23 -10.43 11.99
N GLY A 323 -1.52 -10.66 13.09
CA GLY A 323 -2.04 -10.41 14.44
C GLY A 323 -2.42 -8.94 14.65
N ILE A 324 -1.58 -8.01 14.19
CA ILE A 324 -1.88 -6.57 14.20
C ILE A 324 -3.10 -6.26 13.32
N GLY A 325 -3.17 -6.84 12.12
CA GLY A 325 -4.32 -6.68 11.24
C GLY A 325 -5.62 -7.15 11.89
N ILE A 326 -5.62 -8.32 12.53
CA ILE A 326 -6.75 -8.86 13.28
C ILE A 326 -7.14 -7.93 14.44
N ALA A 327 -6.17 -7.47 15.23
CA ALA A 327 -6.41 -6.57 16.35
C ALA A 327 -7.04 -5.23 15.89
N ILE A 328 -6.54 -4.66 14.79
CA ILE A 328 -7.11 -3.44 14.19
C ILE A 328 -8.51 -3.72 13.66
N GLY A 329 -8.70 -4.80 12.89
CA GLY A 329 -10.00 -5.16 12.32
C GLY A 329 -11.07 -5.36 13.39
N LEU A 330 -10.76 -6.15 14.44
CA LEU A 330 -11.65 -6.33 15.59
C LEU A 330 -11.91 -5.03 16.33
N GLY A 331 -10.85 -4.26 16.63
CA GLY A 331 -10.97 -3.00 17.36
C GLY A 331 -11.87 -2.00 16.64
N VAL A 332 -11.66 -1.81 15.33
CA VAL A 332 -12.49 -0.94 14.51
C VAL A 332 -13.91 -1.48 14.34
N GLY A 333 -14.07 -2.79 14.10
CA GLY A 333 -15.38 -3.41 13.96
C GLY A 333 -16.24 -3.24 15.22
N LEU A 334 -15.70 -3.58 16.39
CA LEU A 334 -16.40 -3.44 17.67
C LEU A 334 -16.76 -1.99 17.98
N THR A 335 -15.80 -1.06 17.82
CA THR A 335 -16.03 0.36 18.11
C THR A 335 -17.06 0.97 17.17
N SER A 336 -16.95 0.74 15.87
CA SER A 336 -17.93 1.23 14.88
C SER A 336 -19.32 0.66 15.14
N GLY A 337 -19.42 -0.65 15.42
CA GLY A 337 -20.73 -1.28 15.64
C GLY A 337 -21.39 -0.84 16.94
N TYR A 338 -20.63 -0.65 18.02
CA TYR A 338 -21.17 -0.12 19.27
C TYR A 338 -21.67 1.32 19.11
N LEU A 339 -20.92 2.15 18.40
CA LEU A 339 -21.31 3.53 18.09
C LEU A 339 -22.55 3.62 17.21
N MET A 340 -22.82 2.61 16.36
CA MET A 340 -24.03 2.59 15.54
C MET A 340 -25.31 2.24 16.31
N ARG A 341 -25.22 1.80 17.57
CA ARG A 341 -26.40 1.54 18.41
C ARG A 341 -27.16 2.80 18.85
N SER A 342 -26.48 3.95 18.91
CA SER A 342 -27.10 5.21 19.35
C SER A 342 -27.27 6.17 18.16
N PRO A 343 -28.45 6.79 17.97
CA PRO A 343 -28.69 7.78 16.92
C PRO A 343 -27.73 8.98 16.98
N ALA A 344 -27.31 9.36 18.19
CA ALA A 344 -26.38 10.48 18.41
C ALA A 344 -24.95 10.15 17.94
N THR A 345 -24.58 8.87 17.89
CA THR A 345 -23.23 8.41 17.52
C THR A 345 -23.18 7.57 16.25
N SER A 346 -24.32 7.35 15.59
CA SER A 346 -24.44 6.47 14.42
C SER A 346 -23.63 6.96 13.23
N ALA A 347 -23.61 8.28 13.00
CA ALA A 347 -22.73 8.92 12.02
C ALA A 347 -21.23 8.66 12.36
N ILE A 348 -20.88 8.56 13.65
CA ILE A 348 -19.52 8.25 14.12
C ILE A 348 -19.15 6.81 13.82
N GLY A 349 -20.05 5.86 14.10
CA GLY A 349 -19.84 4.47 13.77
C GLY A 349 -19.70 4.22 12.27
N LEU A 350 -20.55 4.84 11.44
CA LEU A 350 -20.52 4.69 9.98
C LEU A 350 -19.26 5.28 9.35
N ALA A 351 -18.83 6.45 9.79
CA ALA A 351 -17.63 7.10 9.29
C ALA A 351 -16.35 6.35 9.68
N LEU A 352 -16.28 5.78 10.90
CA LEU A 352 -15.16 4.95 11.34
C LEU A 352 -15.03 3.69 10.48
N LEU A 353 -16.16 3.02 10.22
CA LEU A 353 -16.23 1.85 9.35
C LEU A 353 -15.78 2.20 7.91
N SER A 354 -16.28 3.32 7.37
CA SER A 354 -15.95 3.79 6.03
C SER A 354 -14.46 4.15 5.88
N MET A 355 -13.88 4.82 6.88
CA MET A 355 -12.46 5.18 6.89
C MET A 355 -11.57 3.94 7.00
N ALA A 356 -11.94 2.94 7.80
CA ALA A 356 -11.17 1.72 7.91
C ALA A 356 -11.22 0.88 6.63
N LEU A 357 -12.39 0.77 6.00
CA LEU A 357 -12.51 0.16 4.68
C LEU A 357 -11.69 0.90 3.63
N PHE A 358 -11.67 2.24 3.65
CA PHE A 358 -10.83 3.05 2.77
C PHE A 358 -9.33 2.84 3.03
N CYS A 359 -8.90 2.86 4.29
CA CYS A 359 -7.50 2.62 4.67
C CYS A 359 -7.07 1.20 4.30
N GLU A 360 -7.90 0.20 4.53
CA GLU A 360 -7.62 -1.17 4.13
C GLU A 360 -7.57 -1.31 2.61
N PHE A 361 -8.52 -0.71 1.90
CA PHE A 361 -8.50 -0.62 0.45
C PHE A 361 -7.22 0.05 -0.05
N ALA A 362 -6.87 1.23 0.49
CA ALA A 362 -5.66 1.96 0.14
C ALA A 362 -4.39 1.17 0.47
N VAL A 363 -4.33 0.47 1.60
CA VAL A 363 -3.20 -0.39 1.98
C VAL A 363 -3.09 -1.59 1.05
N ILE A 364 -4.20 -2.27 0.72
CA ILE A 364 -4.23 -3.36 -0.25
C ILE A 364 -3.84 -2.85 -1.64
N PHE A 365 -4.23 -1.63 -2.01
CA PHE A 365 -3.91 -1.03 -3.31
C PHE A 365 -2.46 -0.53 -3.41
N LEU A 366 -1.94 0.08 -2.35
CA LEU A 366 -0.62 0.68 -2.28
C LEU A 366 0.47 -0.38 -2.01
N LEU A 367 0.17 -1.39 -1.18
CA LEU A 367 1.09 -2.49 -0.87
C LEU A 367 0.88 -3.72 -1.77
N GLY A 368 -0.30 -3.88 -2.37
CA GLY A 368 -0.65 -5.00 -3.25
C GLY A 368 -0.15 -4.83 -4.68
N THR A 369 1.13 -4.52 -4.85
CA THR A 369 1.82 -4.93 -6.08
C THR A 369 1.90 -6.44 -6.06
N ILE A 370 0.87 -7.10 -6.60
CA ILE A 370 0.82 -8.55 -6.76
C ILE A 370 1.98 -8.96 -7.65
N LEU A 371 2.91 -9.69 -7.03
CA LEU A 371 4.13 -10.19 -7.66
C LEU A 371 3.98 -11.69 -7.83
N LEU A 372 3.68 -12.10 -9.06
CA LEU A 372 3.62 -13.51 -9.41
C LEU A 372 5.02 -14.06 -9.77
N GLU A 373 6.04 -13.19 -9.86
CA GLU A 373 7.42 -13.50 -10.25
C GLU A 373 8.05 -14.59 -9.38
N THR A 374 7.83 -14.54 -8.06
CA THR A 374 8.47 -15.43 -7.09
C THR A 374 7.99 -16.85 -7.22
N ASP A 375 6.84 -17.04 -7.87
CA ASP A 375 6.14 -18.31 -7.95
C ASP A 375 6.24 -18.87 -9.37
N ILE A 376 5.97 -18.06 -10.41
CA ILE A 376 6.16 -18.49 -11.80
C ILE A 376 7.62 -18.86 -12.08
N GLY A 377 8.59 -18.20 -11.44
CA GLY A 377 10.01 -18.54 -11.62
C GLY A 377 10.42 -19.89 -11.03
N THR A 378 9.53 -20.57 -10.29
CA THR A 378 9.86 -21.81 -9.59
C THR A 378 9.46 -23.06 -10.38
N PRO A 379 10.26 -24.15 -10.32
CA PRO A 379 9.90 -25.41 -10.97
C PRO A 379 8.57 -25.98 -10.48
N ILE A 380 8.21 -25.77 -9.20
CA ILE A 380 6.95 -26.22 -8.61
C ILE A 380 5.74 -25.67 -9.37
N TRP A 381 5.84 -24.46 -9.91
CA TRP A 381 4.77 -23.88 -10.71
C TRP A 381 4.53 -24.67 -11.98
N TRP A 382 5.57 -25.05 -12.71
CA TRP A 382 5.48 -25.66 -14.05
C TRP A 382 5.37 -27.18 -14.02
N LEU A 383 6.01 -27.85 -13.06
CA LEU A 383 6.03 -29.31 -12.92
C LEU A 383 4.77 -29.87 -12.21
N SER A 384 3.85 -28.99 -11.82
CA SER A 384 2.58 -29.38 -11.22
C SER A 384 1.67 -30.08 -12.25
N THR A 385 1.02 -31.18 -11.84
CA THR A 385 0.04 -31.93 -12.64
C THR A 385 -1.27 -31.19 -12.83
N SER A 386 -1.51 -30.12 -12.08
CA SER A 386 -2.73 -29.32 -12.17
C SER A 386 -2.67 -28.31 -13.31
N SER A 387 -3.83 -28.05 -13.94
CA SER A 387 -3.94 -27.05 -15.00
C SER A 387 -3.55 -25.65 -14.50
N LEU A 388 -3.03 -24.81 -15.41
CA LEU A 388 -2.65 -23.43 -15.08
C LEU A 388 -3.81 -22.63 -14.47
N ARG A 389 -5.03 -22.90 -14.93
CA ARG A 389 -6.27 -22.33 -14.41
C ARG A 389 -6.40 -22.58 -12.90
N ILE A 390 -6.36 -23.84 -12.49
CA ILE A 390 -6.53 -24.23 -11.07
C ILE A 390 -5.39 -23.66 -10.23
N ARG A 391 -4.16 -23.66 -10.75
CA ARG A 391 -3.00 -23.04 -10.05
C ARG A 391 -3.23 -21.56 -9.76
N LEU A 392 -3.77 -20.79 -10.71
CA LEU A 392 -4.06 -19.36 -10.53
C LEU A 392 -5.18 -19.12 -9.52
N TYR A 393 -6.25 -19.92 -9.53
CA TYR A 393 -7.31 -19.82 -8.52
C TYR A 393 -6.80 -20.12 -7.11
N VAL A 394 -6.07 -21.24 -6.95
CA VAL A 394 -5.49 -21.62 -5.65
C VAL A 394 -4.48 -20.58 -5.18
N TRP A 395 -3.66 -20.02 -6.08
CA TRP A 395 -2.73 -18.95 -5.74
C TRP A 395 -3.44 -17.68 -5.26
N THR A 396 -4.54 -17.31 -5.91
CA THR A 396 -5.37 -16.16 -5.53
C THR A 396 -5.91 -16.35 -4.11
N ALA A 397 -6.47 -17.52 -3.81
CA ALA A 397 -6.95 -17.85 -2.47
C ALA A 397 -5.81 -17.90 -1.42
N ALA A 398 -4.68 -18.53 -1.77
CA ALA A 398 -3.51 -18.67 -0.90
C ALA A 398 -2.87 -17.33 -0.53
N THR A 399 -3.01 -16.29 -1.35
CA THR A 399 -2.47 -14.97 -1.04
C THR A 399 -3.51 -14.00 -0.48
N ALA A 400 -4.80 -14.30 -0.64
CA ALA A 400 -5.90 -13.47 -0.15
C ALA A 400 -6.26 -13.71 1.33
N TRP A 401 -6.05 -14.92 1.87
CA TRP A 401 -6.55 -15.26 3.22
C TRP A 401 -6.03 -14.34 4.33
N ARG A 402 -4.79 -13.83 4.22
CA ARG A 402 -4.19 -12.93 5.21
C ARG A 402 -4.85 -11.55 5.26
N THR A 403 -5.50 -11.15 4.18
CA THR A 403 -6.31 -9.92 4.10
C THR A 403 -7.78 -10.21 4.41
N ILE A 404 -8.29 -11.37 3.96
CA ILE A 404 -9.68 -11.79 4.24
C ILE A 404 -9.91 -11.95 5.74
N LEU A 405 -8.97 -12.57 6.47
CA LEU A 405 -9.19 -12.91 7.88
C LEU A 405 -9.36 -11.67 8.79
N PRO A 406 -8.46 -10.65 8.76
CA PRO A 406 -8.68 -9.40 9.48
C PRO A 406 -10.01 -8.71 9.15
N LEU A 407 -10.34 -8.60 7.86
CA LEU A 407 -11.55 -7.94 7.40
C LEU A 407 -12.81 -8.70 7.83
N ALA A 408 -12.80 -10.02 7.67
CA ALA A 408 -13.89 -10.90 8.08
C ALA A 408 -14.18 -10.78 9.57
N LEU A 409 -13.12 -10.79 10.39
CA LEU A 409 -13.24 -10.60 11.83
C LEU A 409 -13.75 -9.20 12.18
N GLY A 410 -13.31 -8.16 11.45
CA GLY A 410 -13.84 -6.81 11.62
C GLY A 410 -15.32 -6.68 11.29
N ILE A 411 -15.78 -7.26 10.17
CA ILE A 411 -17.19 -7.28 9.78
C ILE A 411 -18.03 -8.08 10.78
N ALA A 412 -17.54 -9.23 11.23
CA ALA A 412 -18.21 -10.05 12.23
C ALA A 412 -18.32 -9.32 13.57
N ALA A 413 -17.24 -8.69 14.02
CA ALA A 413 -17.21 -7.86 15.22
C ALA A 413 -18.20 -6.69 15.13
N TYR A 414 -18.24 -6.00 14.00
CA TYR A 414 -19.21 -4.94 13.74
C TYR A 414 -20.64 -5.45 13.82
N GLY A 415 -20.99 -6.52 13.10
CA GLY A 415 -22.37 -7.00 13.09
C GLY A 415 -22.82 -7.58 14.43
N PHE A 416 -21.91 -8.22 15.18
CA PHE A 416 -22.16 -8.61 16.58
C PHE A 416 -22.39 -7.37 17.46
N ALA A 417 -21.57 -6.34 17.29
CA ALA A 417 -21.70 -5.09 18.02
C ALA A 417 -22.94 -4.30 17.62
N VAL A 418 -23.48 -4.38 16.39
CA VAL A 418 -24.77 -3.75 16.05
C VAL A 418 -25.97 -4.63 16.44
N GLY A 419 -25.76 -5.94 16.60
CA GLY A 419 -26.86 -6.91 16.76
C GLY A 419 -27.54 -7.28 15.43
N ASN A 420 -26.89 -7.01 14.29
CA ASN A 420 -27.44 -7.25 12.96
C ASN A 420 -26.67 -8.39 12.27
N LEU A 421 -27.10 -9.63 12.51
CA LEU A 421 -26.53 -10.82 11.87
C LEU A 421 -26.80 -10.87 10.36
N ALA A 422 -27.91 -10.31 9.89
CA ALA A 422 -28.22 -10.26 8.46
C ALA A 422 -27.17 -9.45 7.69
N PHE A 423 -26.68 -8.36 8.27
CA PHE A 423 -25.56 -7.59 7.71
C PHE A 423 -24.29 -8.44 7.60
N VAL A 424 -23.95 -9.24 8.61
CA VAL A 424 -22.75 -10.10 8.57
C VAL A 424 -22.86 -11.12 7.44
N LEU A 425 -24.02 -11.76 7.31
CA LEU A 425 -24.28 -12.75 6.26
C LEU A 425 -24.17 -12.17 4.85
N LEU A 426 -24.47 -10.88 4.68
CA LEU A 426 -24.37 -10.19 3.39
C LEU A 426 -22.98 -9.60 3.13
N ALA A 427 -22.41 -8.92 4.13
CA ALA A 427 -21.17 -8.16 4.00
C ALA A 427 -19.93 -9.07 3.94
N LEU A 428 -19.94 -10.20 4.65
CA LEU A 428 -18.78 -11.10 4.69
C LEU A 428 -18.50 -11.75 3.31
N PRO A 429 -19.48 -12.34 2.60
CA PRO A 429 -19.25 -12.82 1.24
C PRO A 429 -18.85 -11.70 0.28
N GLY A 430 -19.50 -10.53 0.36
CA GLY A 430 -19.16 -9.37 -0.48
C GLY A 430 -17.71 -8.93 -0.31
N ALA A 431 -17.22 -8.87 0.93
CA ALA A 431 -15.84 -8.54 1.25
C ALA A 431 -14.83 -9.58 0.71
N ILE A 432 -15.13 -10.87 0.84
CA ILE A 432 -14.31 -11.95 0.27
C ILE A 432 -14.23 -11.80 -1.25
N VAL A 433 -15.37 -11.61 -1.91
CA VAL A 433 -15.45 -11.42 -3.36
C VAL A 433 -14.64 -10.20 -3.80
N ALA A 434 -14.78 -9.07 -3.10
CA ALA A 434 -14.02 -7.85 -3.39
C ALA A 434 -12.50 -8.07 -3.29
N ILE A 435 -12.01 -8.76 -2.25
CA ILE A 435 -10.58 -9.08 -2.13
C ILE A 435 -10.12 -9.99 -3.27
N VAL A 436 -10.89 -11.03 -3.59
CA VAL A 436 -10.54 -11.97 -4.66
C VAL A 436 -10.53 -11.26 -6.02
N LEU A 437 -11.51 -10.39 -6.30
CA LEU A 437 -11.55 -9.56 -7.49
C LEU A 437 -10.30 -8.68 -7.58
N MET A 438 -9.97 -7.95 -6.51
CA MET A 438 -8.77 -7.11 -6.44
C MET A 438 -7.49 -7.90 -6.69
N ARG A 439 -7.42 -9.13 -6.20
CA ARG A 439 -6.30 -10.02 -6.46
C ARG A 439 -6.24 -10.44 -7.93
N SER A 440 -7.36 -10.82 -8.53
CA SER A 440 -7.42 -11.20 -9.95
C SER A 440 -7.05 -10.06 -10.89
N ILE A 441 -7.51 -8.84 -10.60
CA ILE A 441 -7.15 -7.60 -11.30
C ILE A 441 -5.63 -7.42 -11.26
N GLY A 442 -5.02 -7.50 -10.07
CA GLY A 442 -3.57 -7.34 -9.95
C GLY A 442 -2.77 -8.45 -10.66
N ILE A 443 -3.28 -9.68 -10.74
CA ILE A 443 -2.68 -10.76 -11.54
C ILE A 443 -2.77 -10.45 -13.04
N ALA A 444 -3.95 -10.05 -13.54
CA ALA A 444 -4.15 -9.69 -14.94
C ALA A 444 -3.23 -8.52 -15.34
N LEU A 445 -3.21 -7.49 -14.50
CA LEU A 445 -2.34 -6.32 -14.68
C LEU A 445 -0.86 -6.66 -14.56
N TYR A 446 -0.47 -7.68 -13.79
CA TYR A 446 0.90 -8.19 -13.77
C TYR A 446 1.33 -8.72 -15.14
N THR A 447 0.45 -9.41 -15.88
CA THR A 447 0.78 -9.99 -17.20
C THR A 447 1.01 -8.96 -18.32
N ILE A 448 0.49 -7.73 -18.16
CA ILE A 448 0.73 -6.59 -19.07
C ILE A 448 1.91 -5.74 -18.55
N PHE A 449 1.87 -5.61 -17.23
CA PHE A 449 2.60 -4.82 -16.27
C PHE A 449 3.98 -5.13 -15.70
N PRO A 450 4.72 -6.23 -15.97
CA PRO A 450 5.36 -7.10 -14.96
C PRO A 450 6.20 -6.44 -13.83
N TRP A 451 6.70 -5.22 -14.07
CA TRP A 451 7.60 -4.42 -13.28
C TRP A 451 6.95 -3.83 -12.02
N ASN A 452 7.71 -3.78 -10.92
CA ASN A 452 7.25 -3.18 -9.66
C ASN A 452 8.24 -2.19 -9.01
N GLY A 453 9.46 -2.05 -9.51
CA GLY A 453 10.48 -1.16 -8.92
C GLY A 453 11.29 -0.36 -9.95
N GLY A 454 11.90 0.73 -9.49
CA GLY A 454 12.90 1.52 -10.23
C GLY A 454 12.40 2.15 -11.52
N ALA A 455 12.66 1.49 -12.66
CA ALA A 455 12.31 1.94 -14.00
C ALA A 455 10.83 1.69 -14.38
N GLY A 456 10.10 0.87 -13.63
CA GLY A 456 8.68 0.52 -13.86
C GLY A 456 7.65 1.44 -13.19
N ALA A 457 8.04 2.64 -12.76
CA ALA A 457 7.18 3.53 -11.99
C ALA A 457 5.86 3.90 -12.66
N ASN A 458 5.89 4.18 -13.96
CA ASN A 458 4.70 4.45 -14.77
C ASN A 458 3.77 3.23 -14.79
N ALA A 459 4.34 2.03 -14.84
CA ALA A 459 3.59 0.78 -14.81
C ALA A 459 2.84 0.63 -13.49
N GLY A 460 3.45 0.99 -12.36
CA GLY A 460 2.78 0.99 -11.05
C GLY A 460 1.59 1.96 -10.96
N MET A 461 1.72 3.17 -11.50
CA MET A 461 0.61 4.14 -11.56
C MET A 461 -0.50 3.66 -12.50
N LEU A 462 -0.16 3.14 -13.68
CA LEU A 462 -1.15 2.58 -14.60
C LEU A 462 -1.87 1.39 -13.98
N ARG A 463 -1.16 0.47 -13.31
CA ARG A 463 -1.80 -0.63 -12.59
C ARG A 463 -2.81 -0.12 -11.56
N MET A 464 -2.44 0.89 -10.79
CA MET A 464 -3.32 1.52 -9.80
C MET A 464 -4.58 2.11 -10.47
N LEU A 465 -4.41 2.79 -11.60
CA LEU A 465 -5.52 3.40 -12.34
C LEU A 465 -6.47 2.35 -12.91
N PHE A 466 -5.92 1.34 -13.59
CA PHE A 466 -6.70 0.28 -14.18
C PHE A 466 -7.38 -0.60 -13.13
N SER A 467 -6.76 -0.79 -11.97
CA SER A 467 -7.41 -1.48 -10.87
C SER A 467 -8.62 -0.71 -10.36
N ALA A 468 -8.58 0.63 -10.33
CA ALA A 468 -9.71 1.44 -9.88
C ALA A 468 -10.83 1.42 -10.93
N LEU A 469 -10.46 1.52 -12.21
CA LEU A 469 -11.38 1.39 -13.34
C LEU A 469 -12.07 0.02 -13.39
N ALA A 470 -11.33 -1.05 -13.10
CA ALA A 470 -11.86 -2.40 -13.08
C ALA A 470 -12.88 -2.65 -11.96
N LEU A 471 -12.97 -1.79 -10.95
CA LEU A 471 -14.02 -1.85 -9.92
C LEU A 471 -15.30 -1.12 -10.32
N VAL A 472 -15.28 -0.33 -11.40
CA VAL A 472 -16.42 0.47 -11.83
C VAL A 472 -17.60 -0.41 -12.26
N PRO A 473 -17.44 -1.46 -13.10
CA PRO A 473 -18.60 -2.24 -13.52
C PRO A 473 -19.37 -2.94 -12.38
N PRO A 474 -18.74 -3.63 -11.39
CA PRO A 474 -19.50 -4.22 -10.29
C PRO A 474 -20.15 -3.15 -9.40
N ALA A 475 -19.53 -1.97 -9.26
CA ALA A 475 -20.14 -0.84 -8.57
C ALA A 475 -21.36 -0.27 -9.32
N ILE A 476 -21.32 -0.21 -10.66
CA ILE A 476 -22.48 0.19 -11.48
C ILE A 476 -23.60 -0.84 -11.33
N CYS A 477 -23.29 -2.15 -11.41
CA CYS A 477 -24.29 -3.20 -11.22
C CYS A 477 -24.97 -3.09 -9.85
N PHE A 478 -24.20 -2.86 -8.79
CA PHE A 478 -24.73 -2.57 -7.46
C PHE A 478 -25.66 -1.34 -7.49
N ALA A 479 -25.17 -0.20 -8.01
CA ALA A 479 -25.90 1.06 -8.00
C ALA A 479 -27.21 1.01 -8.81
N VAL A 480 -27.19 0.38 -9.99
CA VAL A 480 -28.37 0.22 -10.85
C VAL A 480 -29.44 -0.62 -10.17
N VAL A 481 -29.07 -1.74 -9.55
CA VAL A 481 -30.04 -2.58 -8.84
C VAL A 481 -30.63 -1.83 -7.66
N VAL A 482 -29.81 -1.17 -6.83
CA VAL A 482 -30.31 -0.36 -5.72
C VAL A 482 -31.23 0.77 -6.20
N ALA A 483 -30.88 1.44 -7.31
CA ALA A 483 -31.71 2.52 -7.86
C ALA A 483 -33.06 2.02 -8.40
N LEU A 484 -33.12 0.79 -8.94
CA LEU A 484 -34.34 0.22 -9.51
C LEU A 484 -35.23 -0.46 -8.47
N THR A 485 -34.65 -1.09 -7.45
CA THR A 485 -35.40 -1.92 -6.48
C THR A 485 -35.49 -1.31 -5.08
N SER A 486 -34.69 -0.29 -4.78
CA SER A 486 -34.47 0.24 -3.42
C SER A 486 -33.97 -0.81 -2.41
N ASP A 487 -33.52 -1.98 -2.88
CA ASP A 487 -33.02 -3.06 -2.05
C ASP A 487 -31.49 -3.14 -2.09
N ILE A 488 -30.87 -2.75 -0.96
CA ILE A 488 -29.42 -2.79 -0.77
C ILE A 488 -28.90 -4.24 -0.80
N ALA A 489 -29.68 -5.21 -0.29
CA ALA A 489 -29.26 -6.61 -0.26
C ALA A 489 -29.17 -7.19 -1.67
N GLY A 490 -30.21 -6.97 -2.48
CA GLY A 490 -30.20 -7.28 -3.91
C GLY A 490 -29.06 -6.60 -4.65
N GLY A 491 -28.80 -5.32 -4.36
CA GLY A 491 -27.66 -4.59 -4.89
C GLY A 491 -26.31 -5.27 -4.60
N VAL A 492 -26.05 -5.63 -3.34
CA VAL A 492 -24.80 -6.30 -2.94
C VAL A 492 -24.66 -7.66 -3.63
N LEU A 493 -25.76 -8.43 -3.73
CA LEU A 493 -25.74 -9.73 -4.39
C LEU A 493 -25.37 -9.60 -5.87
N PHE A 494 -26.03 -8.70 -6.62
CA PHE A 494 -25.73 -8.50 -8.04
C PHE A 494 -24.34 -7.91 -8.28
N GLY A 495 -23.89 -6.98 -7.43
CA GLY A 495 -22.52 -6.48 -7.45
C GLY A 495 -21.49 -7.60 -7.22
N ALA A 496 -21.76 -8.51 -6.27
CA ALA A 496 -20.90 -9.66 -5.99
C ALA A 496 -20.88 -10.68 -7.15
N ILE A 497 -22.03 -10.94 -7.79
CA ILE A 497 -22.10 -11.81 -8.98
C ILE A 497 -21.29 -11.20 -10.13
N ALA A 498 -21.44 -9.90 -10.39
CA ALA A 498 -20.65 -9.19 -11.40
C ALA A 498 -19.15 -9.28 -11.10
N ALA A 499 -18.75 -9.05 -9.84
CA ALA A 499 -17.37 -9.14 -9.39
C ALA A 499 -16.78 -10.55 -9.52
N LEU A 500 -17.58 -11.61 -9.26
CA LEU A 500 -17.16 -13.00 -9.48
C LEU A 500 -16.97 -13.31 -10.98
N GLY A 501 -17.88 -12.80 -11.82
CA GLY A 501 -17.75 -12.91 -13.28
C GLY A 501 -16.48 -12.24 -13.79
N GLU A 502 -16.22 -11.01 -13.37
CA GLU A 502 -14.99 -10.29 -13.69
C GLU A 502 -13.74 -10.98 -13.17
N THR A 503 -13.78 -11.53 -11.95
CA THR A 503 -12.69 -12.32 -11.38
C THR A 503 -12.31 -13.47 -12.32
N ALA A 504 -13.31 -14.21 -12.82
CA ALA A 504 -13.07 -15.30 -13.75
C ALA A 504 -12.47 -14.81 -15.08
N LEU A 505 -12.98 -13.69 -15.62
CA LEU A 505 -12.46 -13.08 -16.85
C LEU A 505 -11.01 -12.62 -16.70
N PHE A 506 -10.65 -11.94 -15.61
CA PHE A 506 -9.28 -11.50 -15.34
C PHE A 506 -8.32 -12.67 -15.18
N LEU A 507 -8.74 -13.75 -14.52
CA LEU A 507 -7.92 -14.96 -14.37
C LEU A 507 -7.74 -15.72 -15.69
N GLU A 508 -8.78 -15.83 -16.53
CA GLU A 508 -8.64 -16.43 -17.87
C GLU A 508 -7.77 -15.57 -18.79
N PHE A 509 -7.92 -14.25 -18.73
CA PHE A 509 -7.03 -13.33 -19.43
C PHE A 509 -5.58 -13.55 -18.99
N ALA A 510 -5.30 -13.56 -17.68
CA ALA A 510 -3.97 -13.80 -17.15
C ALA A 510 -3.42 -15.18 -17.56
N ARG A 511 -4.26 -16.23 -17.52
CA ARG A 511 -3.91 -17.59 -17.96
C ARG A 511 -3.45 -17.59 -19.41
N SER A 512 -4.20 -16.97 -20.31
CA SER A 512 -3.86 -16.93 -21.75
C SER A 512 -2.49 -16.31 -22.00
N ARG A 513 -2.14 -15.29 -21.22
CA ARG A 513 -0.85 -14.58 -21.29
C ARG A 513 0.29 -15.37 -20.68
N ILE A 514 0.07 -16.02 -19.54
CA ILE A 514 1.08 -16.80 -18.82
C ILE A 514 1.38 -18.12 -19.54
N ALA A 515 0.39 -18.76 -20.15
CA ALA A 515 0.57 -20.04 -20.85
C ALA A 515 1.60 -19.97 -21.97
N GLY A 516 1.67 -18.85 -22.70
CA GLY A 516 2.63 -18.67 -23.80
C GLY A 516 4.01 -18.16 -23.38
N ASN A 517 4.12 -17.38 -22.29
CA ASN A 517 5.35 -16.60 -21.99
C ASN A 517 5.69 -16.46 -20.49
N GLY A 518 5.12 -17.29 -19.60
CA GLY A 518 5.25 -17.09 -18.15
C GLY A 518 6.71 -17.01 -17.63
N VAL A 519 7.62 -17.81 -18.16
CA VAL A 519 9.04 -17.77 -17.76
C VAL A 519 9.73 -16.49 -18.25
N ALA A 520 9.39 -16.00 -19.45
CA ALA A 520 9.89 -14.72 -19.95
C ALA A 520 9.37 -13.55 -19.09
N MET A 521 8.09 -13.59 -18.69
CA MET A 521 7.50 -12.59 -17.78
C MET A 521 8.17 -12.58 -16.40
N ALA A 522 8.50 -13.75 -15.84
CA ALA A 522 9.22 -13.84 -14.57
C ALA A 522 10.67 -13.32 -14.69
N ARG A 523 11.31 -13.48 -15.85
CA ARG A 523 12.63 -12.90 -16.12
C ARG A 523 12.55 -11.38 -16.31
N GLU A 524 11.53 -10.88 -16.99
CA GLU A 524 11.29 -9.44 -17.17
C GLU A 524 10.98 -8.74 -15.85
N ALA A 525 10.19 -9.36 -14.94
CA ALA A 525 9.89 -8.78 -13.63
C ALA A 525 11.10 -8.76 -12.68
N ALA A 526 12.03 -9.71 -12.88
CA ALA A 526 13.23 -9.88 -12.07
C ALA A 526 14.41 -8.96 -12.44
N GLN A 527 14.33 -8.26 -13.57
CA GLN A 527 15.31 -7.29 -14.05
C GLN A 527 15.00 -5.91 -13.46
#